data_AF-A0A940D0T0-F1
#
_entry.id   AF-A0A940D0T0-F1
#
_cell.length_a   1.000
_cell.length_b   1.000
_cell.length_c   1.000
_cell.angle_alpha   90.00
_cell.angle_beta   90.00
_cell.angle_gamma   90.00
#
_symmetry.space_group_name_H-M   'P 1'
#
loop_
_entity.id
_entity.type
_entity.pdbx_description
1 polymer ?
#
loop_
_entity_poly.entity_id
_entity_poly.type
_entity_poly.pdbx_seq_one_letter_code
_entity_poly.pdbx_strand_id
1 'polypeptide(L)'
;MQDNKRLHYIYLGTQILNILDLILHKTCALSEDHSNIPIKELLTLLKERENLIKKLNPYREELNAYTKGNISIPREIEQILLKIKQRLSEINECDEKILNTLKAKKEKIVKEISELADNNMRRKFFDRTKGARSKFIDIKQR
;
A
#
# COMPACT_ATOMS: atom_id res chain seq x y z
N MET A 1 13.35 -13.68 -40.20
CA MET A 1 14.02 -13.16 -38.97
C MET A 1 13.22 -12.08 -38.24
N GLN A 2 12.51 -11.17 -38.93
CA GLN A 2 11.67 -10.15 -38.28
C GLN A 2 10.47 -10.72 -37.52
N ASP A 3 9.81 -11.77 -38.04
CA ASP A 3 8.65 -12.37 -37.37
C ASP A 3 8.98 -12.99 -36.01
N ASN A 4 10.13 -13.67 -35.88
CA ASN A 4 10.58 -14.21 -34.59
C ASN A 4 10.83 -13.12 -33.55
N LYS A 5 11.34 -11.94 -33.97
CA LYS A 5 11.49 -10.80 -33.04
C LYS A 5 10.12 -10.26 -32.63
N ARG A 6 9.19 -10.09 -33.57
CA ARG A 6 7.82 -9.63 -33.27
C ARG A 6 7.09 -10.57 -32.30
N LEU A 7 7.13 -11.88 -32.55
CA LEU A 7 6.56 -12.90 -31.67
C LEU A 7 7.18 -12.87 -30.26
N HIS A 8 8.50 -12.70 -30.17
CA HIS A 8 9.20 -12.55 -28.90
C HIS A 8 8.71 -11.36 -28.07
N TYR A 9 8.55 -10.18 -28.68
CA TYR A 9 8.08 -9.00 -27.95
C TYR A 9 6.59 -9.04 -27.60
N ILE A 10 5.77 -9.73 -28.40
CA ILE A 10 4.39 -10.04 -28.04
C ILE A 10 4.36 -10.96 -26.80
N TYR A 11 5.22 -11.99 -26.77
CA TYR A 11 5.36 -12.86 -25.62
C TYR A 11 5.80 -12.09 -24.36
N LEU A 12 6.87 -11.28 -24.46
CA LEU A 12 7.34 -10.44 -23.35
C LEU A 12 6.25 -9.52 -22.82
N GLY A 13 5.54 -8.83 -23.73
CA GLY A 13 4.45 -7.94 -23.36
C GLY A 13 3.30 -8.67 -22.65
N THR A 14 3.01 -9.92 -23.04
CA THR A 14 2.02 -10.77 -22.37
C THR A 14 2.49 -11.19 -20.97
N GLN A 15 3.77 -11.53 -20.80
CA GLN A 15 4.34 -11.83 -19.48
C GLN A 15 4.25 -10.63 -18.54
N ILE A 16 4.55 -9.44 -19.04
CA ILE A 16 4.40 -8.19 -18.28
C ILE A 16 2.95 -8.01 -17.83
N LEU A 17 1.99 -8.16 -18.73
CA LEU A 17 0.57 -8.01 -18.41
C LEU A 17 0.12 -9.00 -17.33
N ASN A 18 0.52 -10.28 -17.42
CA ASN A 18 0.18 -11.28 -16.41
C ASN A 18 0.73 -10.91 -15.02
N ILE A 19 1.96 -10.39 -14.96
CA ILE A 19 2.56 -9.93 -13.70
C ILE A 19 1.81 -8.71 -13.16
N LEU A 20 1.44 -7.76 -14.04
CA LEU A 20 0.67 -6.58 -13.64
C LEU A 20 -0.74 -6.94 -13.16
N ASP A 21 -1.42 -7.89 -13.80
CA ASP A 21 -2.72 -8.39 -13.36
C ASP A 21 -2.63 -9.03 -11.97
N LEU A 22 -1.58 -9.81 -11.69
CA LEU A 22 -1.30 -10.37 -10.36
C LEU A 22 -1.05 -9.30 -9.31
N ILE A 23 -0.27 -8.26 -9.66
CA ILE A 23 -0.03 -7.11 -8.78
C ILE A 23 -1.36 -6.39 -8.52
N LEU A 24 -2.12 -6.07 -9.56
CA LEU A 24 -3.38 -5.35 -9.46
C LEU A 24 -4.38 -6.10 -8.57
N HIS A 25 -4.57 -7.40 -8.78
CA HIS A 25 -5.46 -8.22 -7.97
C HIS A 25 -5.06 -8.18 -6.48
N LYS A 26 -3.77 -8.29 -6.17
CA LYS A 26 -3.28 -8.22 -4.78
C LYS A 26 -3.41 -6.82 -4.18
N THR A 27 -3.13 -5.77 -4.94
CA THR A 27 -3.21 -4.38 -4.48
C THR A 27 -4.65 -3.93 -4.29
N CYS A 28 -5.56 -4.30 -5.19
CA CYS A 28 -6.96 -3.92 -5.03
C CYS A 28 -7.66 -4.73 -3.93
N ALA A 29 -7.27 -6.00 -3.70
CA ALA A 29 -7.69 -6.77 -2.53
C ALA A 29 -7.25 -6.13 -1.20
N LEU A 30 -6.12 -5.41 -1.18
CA LEU A 30 -5.70 -4.58 -0.04
C LEU A 30 -6.52 -3.30 0.11
N SER A 31 -7.11 -2.79 -0.99
CA SER A 31 -7.87 -1.54 -1.04
C SER A 31 -9.36 -1.71 -0.73
N GLU A 32 -9.92 -2.89 -0.99
CA GLU A 32 -11.30 -3.24 -0.67
C GLU A 32 -11.48 -3.48 0.84
N ASP A 33 -12.63 -3.05 1.33
CA ASP A 33 -12.89 -2.61 2.69
C ASP A 33 -12.59 -3.66 3.77
N HIS A 34 -11.35 -3.68 4.22
CA HIS A 34 -10.89 -4.52 5.33
C HIS A 34 -10.23 -3.63 6.37
N SER A 35 -11.10 -2.95 7.12
CA SER A 35 -10.81 -2.39 8.44
C SER A 35 -10.00 -3.34 9.35
N ASN A 36 -9.97 -4.65 9.05
CA ASN A 36 -9.29 -5.71 9.79
C ASN A 36 -8.13 -6.46 9.09
N ILE A 37 -7.52 -6.00 7.97
CA ILE A 37 -6.32 -6.71 7.47
C ILE A 37 -5.24 -6.69 8.56
N PRO A 38 -4.81 -7.85 9.08
CA PRO A 38 -3.72 -7.92 10.04
C PRO A 38 -2.47 -7.31 9.41
N ILE A 39 -1.73 -6.50 10.18
CA ILE A 39 -0.48 -5.86 9.70
C ILE A 39 0.48 -6.90 9.08
N LYS A 40 0.46 -8.14 9.59
CA LYS A 40 1.23 -9.27 9.07
C LYS A 40 0.86 -9.66 7.64
N GLU A 41 -0.43 -9.67 7.29
CA GLU A 41 -0.90 -9.97 5.93
C GLU A 41 -0.54 -8.84 4.97
N LEU A 42 -0.65 -7.58 5.41
CA LEU A 42 -0.20 -6.41 4.66
C LEU A 42 1.29 -6.50 4.31
N LEU A 43 2.13 -6.87 5.28
CA LEU A 43 3.57 -7.07 5.07
C LEU A 43 3.88 -8.20 4.08
N THR A 44 3.13 -9.31 4.13
CA THR A 44 3.27 -10.41 3.18
C THR A 44 2.94 -9.95 1.76
N LEU A 45 1.80 -9.28 1.59
CA LEU A 45 1.37 -8.78 0.28
C LEU A 45 2.34 -7.74 -0.30
N LEU A 46 2.93 -6.88 0.54
CA LEU A 46 3.98 -5.95 0.13
C LEU A 46 5.25 -6.68 -0.36
N LYS A 47 5.69 -7.73 0.35
CA LYS A 47 6.85 -8.55 -0.08
C LYS A 47 6.58 -9.28 -1.39
N GLU A 48 5.38 -9.83 -1.55
CA GLU A 48 4.97 -10.49 -2.80
C GLU A 48 4.93 -9.50 -3.96
N ARG A 49 4.40 -8.29 -3.76
CA ARG A 49 4.42 -7.19 -4.74
C ARG A 49 5.85 -6.80 -5.12
N GLU A 50 6.75 -6.67 -4.15
CA GLU A 50 8.16 -6.36 -4.41
C GLU A 50 8.84 -7.45 -5.25
N ASN A 51 8.57 -8.73 -4.95
CA ASN A 51 9.06 -9.85 -5.74
C ASN A 51 8.50 -9.85 -7.17
N LEU A 52 7.23 -9.50 -7.36
CA LEU A 52 6.62 -9.37 -8.68
C LEU A 52 7.23 -8.20 -9.48
N ILE A 53 7.52 -7.07 -8.84
CA ILE A 53 8.24 -5.94 -9.46
C ILE A 53 9.64 -6.37 -9.91
N LYS A 54 10.37 -7.11 -9.06
CA LYS A 54 11.70 -7.64 -9.44
C LYS A 54 11.63 -8.56 -10.66
N LYS A 55 10.60 -9.42 -10.74
CA LYS A 55 10.33 -10.27 -11.91
C LYS A 55 9.95 -9.46 -13.15
N LEU A 56 9.29 -8.31 -12.98
CA LEU A 56 8.87 -7.44 -14.07
C LEU A 56 10.04 -6.71 -14.75
N ASN A 57 11.04 -6.29 -13.97
CA ASN A 57 12.17 -5.48 -14.45
C ASN A 57 12.88 -6.02 -15.70
N PRO A 58 13.32 -7.30 -15.77
CA PRO A 58 14.01 -7.80 -16.96
C PRO A 58 13.13 -7.72 -18.22
N TYR A 59 11.86 -8.08 -18.13
CA TYR A 59 10.93 -7.99 -19.25
C TYR A 59 10.68 -6.55 -19.71
N ARG A 60 10.58 -5.62 -18.75
CA ARG A 60 10.40 -4.18 -19.03
C ARG A 60 11.62 -3.58 -19.73
N GLU A 61 12.82 -3.90 -19.26
CA GLU A 61 14.07 -3.41 -19.87
C GLU A 61 14.19 -3.88 -21.32
N GLU A 62 13.92 -5.16 -21.58
CA GLU A 62 13.97 -5.74 -22.91
C GLU A 62 12.91 -5.15 -23.85
N LEU A 63 11.67 -4.98 -23.39
CA LEU A 63 10.61 -4.33 -24.17
C LEU A 63 10.92 -2.84 -24.44
N ASN A 64 11.51 -2.13 -23.49
CA ASN A 64 11.93 -0.73 -23.67
C ASN A 64 13.08 -0.58 -24.67
N ALA A 65 14.02 -1.52 -24.71
CA ALA A 65 15.09 -1.53 -25.71
C ALA A 65 14.50 -1.66 -27.12
N TYR A 66 13.48 -2.51 -27.29
CA TYR A 66 12.79 -2.66 -28.56
C TYR A 66 12.02 -1.41 -28.99
N THR A 67 11.27 -0.78 -28.09
CA THR A 67 10.50 0.41 -28.44
C THR A 67 11.39 1.60 -28.80
N LYS A 68 12.52 1.79 -28.12
CA LYS A 68 13.49 2.84 -28.44
C LYS A 68 14.20 2.63 -29.79
N GLY A 69 14.43 1.36 -30.17
CA GLY A 69 15.16 1.01 -31.38
C GLY A 69 14.34 0.98 -32.67
N ASN A 70 13.00 1.11 -32.60
CA ASN A 70 12.12 0.97 -33.76
C ASN A 70 11.35 2.25 -34.06
N ILE A 71 11.42 2.70 -35.31
CA ILE A 71 10.69 3.87 -35.84
C ILE A 71 9.20 3.55 -36.04
N SER A 72 8.88 2.29 -36.29
CA SER A 72 7.50 1.80 -36.44
C SER A 72 7.29 0.57 -35.56
N ILE A 73 6.40 0.69 -34.59
CA ILE A 73 6.04 -0.39 -33.67
C ILE A 73 4.85 -1.14 -34.28
N PRO A 74 4.88 -2.48 -34.35
CA PRO A 74 3.74 -3.28 -34.76
C PRO A 74 2.49 -2.98 -33.91
N ARG A 75 1.32 -2.91 -34.53
CA ARG A 75 0.06 -2.57 -33.89
C ARG A 75 -0.28 -3.45 -32.68
N GLU A 76 0.05 -4.74 -32.70
CA GLU A 76 -0.17 -5.62 -31.55
C GLU A 76 0.68 -5.23 -30.34
N ILE A 77 1.93 -4.83 -30.57
CA ILE A 77 2.84 -4.39 -29.51
C ILE A 77 2.37 -3.04 -28.95
N GLU A 78 1.90 -2.15 -29.81
CA GLU A 78 1.27 -0.90 -29.38
C GLU A 78 0.05 -1.13 -28.48
N GLN A 79 -0.84 -2.06 -28.86
CA GLN A 79 -1.98 -2.44 -28.02
C GLN A 79 -1.55 -3.02 -26.66
N ILE A 80 -0.49 -3.83 -26.63
CA ILE A 80 0.04 -4.35 -25.37
C ILE A 80 0.58 -3.21 -24.51
N LEU A 81 1.34 -2.27 -25.08
CA LEU A 81 1.85 -1.10 -24.35
C LEU A 81 0.72 -0.24 -23.78
N LEU A 82 -0.37 -0.06 -24.52
CA LEU A 82 -1.57 0.64 -24.03
C LEU A 82 -2.19 -0.09 -22.83
N LYS A 83 -2.36 -1.41 -22.91
CA LYS A 83 -2.86 -2.22 -21.80
C LYS A 83 -1.94 -2.15 -20.58
N ILE A 84 -0.62 -2.18 -20.78
CA ILE A 84 0.37 -2.01 -19.70
C ILE A 84 0.20 -0.66 -19.01
N LYS A 85 0.06 0.43 -19.77
CA LYS A 85 -0.18 1.76 -19.21
C LYS A 85 -1.48 1.82 -18.42
N GLN A 86 -2.54 1.22 -18.94
CA GLN A 86 -3.82 1.14 -18.25
C GLN A 86 -3.69 0.40 -16.91
N ARG A 87 -3.06 -0.79 -16.91
CA ARG A 87 -2.83 -1.55 -15.67
C ARG A 87 -1.99 -0.81 -14.64
N LEU A 88 -0.98 -0.07 -15.07
CA LEU A 88 -0.19 0.77 -14.18
C LEU A 88 -1.03 1.89 -13.55
N SER A 89 -1.95 2.49 -14.31
CA SER A 89 -2.89 3.48 -13.78
C SER A 89 -3.81 2.86 -12.72
N GLU A 90 -4.40 1.70 -13.00
CA GLU A 90 -5.29 1.00 -12.07
C GLU A 90 -4.55 0.59 -10.78
N ILE A 91 -3.29 0.15 -10.88
CA ILE A 91 -2.44 -0.14 -9.71
C ILE A 91 -2.21 1.13 -8.87
N ASN A 92 -1.90 2.25 -9.51
CA ASN A 92 -1.69 3.52 -8.81
C ASN A 92 -2.95 3.97 -8.07
N GLU A 93 -4.13 3.84 -8.68
CA GLU A 93 -5.40 4.16 -8.02
C GLU A 93 -5.64 3.28 -6.78
N CYS A 94 -5.33 1.98 -6.85
CA CYS A 94 -5.41 1.09 -5.69
C CYS A 94 -4.36 1.45 -4.62
N ASP A 95 -3.13 1.82 -5.00
CA ASP A 95 -2.09 2.29 -4.07
C ASP A 95 -2.50 3.58 -3.34
N GLU A 96 -3.15 4.53 -4.03
CA GLU A 96 -3.67 5.76 -3.40
C GLU A 96 -4.78 5.48 -2.38
N LYS A 97 -5.70 4.56 -2.68
CA LYS A 97 -6.74 4.13 -1.74
C LYS A 97 -6.16 3.51 -0.48
N ILE A 98 -5.14 2.66 -0.62
CA ILE A 98 -4.41 2.07 0.52
C ILE A 98 -3.76 3.17 1.35
N LEU A 99 -3.06 4.11 0.71
CA LEU A 99 -2.38 5.21 1.40
C LEU A 99 -3.35 6.05 2.22
N ASN A 100 -4.50 6.41 1.64
CA ASN A 100 -5.53 7.19 2.33
C ASN A 100 -6.13 6.42 3.52
N THR A 101 -6.38 5.13 3.36
CA THR A 101 -6.87 4.25 4.43
C THR A 101 -5.88 4.18 5.59
N LEU A 102 -4.58 4.01 5.30
CA LEU A 102 -3.53 3.95 6.32
C LEU A 102 -3.39 5.30 7.07
N LYS A 103 -3.48 6.42 6.35
CA LYS A 103 -3.47 7.76 6.97
C LYS A 103 -4.64 7.94 7.93
N ALA A 104 -5.86 7.58 7.52
CA ALA A 104 -7.05 7.65 8.37
C ALA A 104 -6.92 6.77 9.63
N LYS A 105 -6.43 5.53 9.47
CA LYS A 105 -6.17 4.62 10.61
C LYS A 105 -5.14 5.20 11.58
N LYS A 106 -4.05 5.76 11.07
CA LYS A 106 -3.02 6.41 11.90
C LYS A 106 -3.59 7.57 12.71
N GLU A 107 -4.38 8.44 12.07
CA GLU A 107 -4.96 9.60 12.75
C GLU A 107 -5.93 9.19 13.86
N LYS A 108 -6.74 8.15 13.63
CA LYS A 108 -7.62 7.57 14.64
C LYS A 108 -6.84 7.07 15.86
N ILE A 109 -5.78 6.29 15.64
CA ILE A 109 -4.92 5.77 16.73
C ILE A 109 -4.28 6.91 17.52
N VAL A 110 -3.79 7.96 16.84
CA VAL A 110 -3.18 9.12 17.53
C VAL A 110 -4.20 9.80 18.44
N LYS A 111 -5.43 10.03 17.95
CA LYS A 111 -6.51 10.61 18.75
C LYS A 111 -6.83 9.77 19.99
N GLU A 112 -6.99 8.45 19.82
CA GLU A 112 -7.26 7.53 20.92
C GLU A 112 -6.13 7.55 21.98
N ILE A 113 -4.86 7.59 21.56
CA ILE A 113 -3.72 7.69 22.49
C ILE A 113 -3.74 9.01 23.27
N SER A 114 -4.01 10.13 22.60
CA SER A 114 -4.11 11.45 23.26
C SER A 114 -5.23 11.48 24.29
N GLU A 115 -6.41 10.96 23.95
CA GLU A 115 -7.55 10.87 24.88
C GLU A 115 -7.23 9.98 26.09
N LEU A 116 -6.57 8.84 25.88
CA LEU A 116 -6.12 7.96 26.96
C LEU A 116 -5.10 8.66 27.88
N ALA A 117 -4.17 9.43 27.30
CA ALA A 117 -3.18 10.19 28.07
C ALA A 117 -3.86 11.26 28.94
N ASP A 118 -4.79 12.02 28.36
CA ASP A 118 -5.56 13.05 29.08
C ASP A 118 -6.41 12.45 30.20
N ASN A 119 -7.09 11.34 29.92
CA ASN A 119 -7.87 10.61 30.92
C ASN A 119 -7.00 10.08 32.06
N ASN A 120 -5.80 9.59 31.76
CA ASN A 120 -4.83 9.15 32.76
C ASN A 120 -4.32 10.32 33.63
N MET A 121 -4.02 11.48 33.02
CA MET A 121 -3.64 12.68 33.77
C MET A 121 -4.75 13.16 34.71
N ARG A 122 -6.01 13.20 34.22
CA ARG A 122 -7.18 13.56 35.03
C ARG A 122 -7.35 12.61 36.22
N ARG A 123 -7.22 11.29 36.02
CA ARG A 123 -7.26 10.30 37.11
C ARG A 123 -6.17 10.55 38.15
N LYS A 124 -4.91 10.69 37.73
CA LYS A 124 -3.79 10.96 38.67
C LYS A 124 -3.99 12.24 39.48
N PHE A 125 -4.52 13.29 38.86
CA PHE A 125 -4.84 14.53 39.57
C PHE A 125 -5.96 14.32 40.60
N PHE A 126 -7.02 13.62 40.21
CA PHE A 126 -8.14 13.29 41.11
C PHE A 126 -7.70 12.45 42.31
N ASP A 127 -6.85 11.44 42.10
CA ASP A 127 -6.34 10.60 43.18
C ASP A 127 -5.46 11.39 44.16
N ARG A 128 -4.62 12.30 43.65
CA ARG A 128 -3.80 13.20 44.49
C ARG A 128 -4.64 14.14 45.33
N THR A 129 -5.69 14.73 44.74
CA THR A 129 -6.58 15.67 45.44
C THR A 129 -7.43 14.99 46.51
N LYS A 130 -7.91 13.75 46.26
CA LYS A 130 -8.55 12.92 47.29
C LYS A 130 -7.61 12.61 48.46
N GLY A 131 -6.39 12.18 48.18
CA GLY A 131 -5.39 11.89 49.21
C GLY A 131 -5.02 13.12 50.06
N ALA A 132 -4.90 14.29 49.43
CA ALA A 132 -4.63 15.55 50.15
C ALA A 132 -5.82 15.97 51.04
N ARG A 133 -7.05 15.81 50.57
CA ARG A 133 -8.27 16.16 51.33
C ARG A 133 -8.45 15.26 52.56
N SER A 134 -8.14 13.97 52.46
CA SER A 134 -8.17 13.05 53.61
C SER A 134 -7.20 13.47 54.70
N LYS A 135 -5.93 13.77 54.34
CA LYS A 135 -4.91 14.22 55.29
C LYS A 135 -5.28 15.53 55.99
N PHE A 136 -5.93 16.45 55.27
CA PHE A 136 -6.39 17.73 55.84
C PHE A 136 -7.52 17.54 56.86
N ILE A 137 -8.42 16.58 56.66
CA ILE A 137 -9.50 16.28 57.60
C ILE A 137 -8.92 15.64 58.87
N ASP A 138 -7.98 14.70 58.73
CA ASP A 138 -7.33 14.03 59.87
C ASP A 138 -6.57 15.02 60.77
N ILE A 139 -5.96 16.07 60.19
CA ILE A 139 -5.28 17.13 60.95
C ILE A 139 -6.28 18.01 61.72
N LYS A 140 -7.47 18.27 61.17
CA LYS A 140 -8.49 19.11 61.83
C LYS A 140 -9.26 18.39 62.95
N GLN A 141 -9.20 17.07 63.01
CA GLN A 141 -9.90 16.26 64.02
C GLN A 141 -9.00 15.87 65.21
N ARG A 142 -7.73 16.28 65.22
CA ARG A 142 -6.80 16.19 66.35
C ARG A 142 -6.67 17.53 67.05
#